data_AF-A0AAV3UMX4-F1
#
_entry.id   AF-A0AAV3UMX4-F1
#
_cell.length_a   1.000
_cell.length_b   1.000
_cell.length_c   1.000
_cell.angle_alpha   90.00
_cell.angle_beta   90.00
_cell.angle_gamma   90.00
#
_symmetry.space_group_name_H-M   'P 1'
#
loop_
_entity.id
_entity.type
_entity.pdbx_description
1 polymer ?
#
loop_
_entity_poly.entity_id
_entity_poly.type
_entity_poly.pdbx_seq_one_letter_code
_entity_poly.pdbx_strand_id
1 'polypeptide(L)' 'MTEADSSDEEFQPCANCGKLVNISDHHPTVVVKHGATANDVERVTLHFCSEDCLDEWTGPFLD' A
#
# COMPACT_ATOMS: atom_id res chain seq x y z
N MET A 1 -34.36 7.89 -9.13
CA MET A 1 -33.55 6.69 -9.38
C MET A 1 -32.16 7.10 -8.95
N THR A 2 -31.74 6.69 -7.75
CA THR A 2 -30.44 7.11 -7.19
C THR A 2 -29.40 6.16 -7.75
N GLU A 3 -28.90 6.48 -8.93
CA GLU A 3 -27.70 5.84 -9.47
C GLU A 3 -26.52 6.44 -8.72
N ALA A 4 -26.23 5.88 -7.54
CA ALA A 4 -24.92 5.99 -6.94
C ALA A 4 -23.98 5.18 -7.82
N ASP A 5 -23.47 5.79 -8.89
CA ASP A 5 -22.26 5.34 -9.55
C ASP A 5 -21.10 5.64 -8.60
N SER A 6 -21.08 4.92 -7.48
CA SER A 6 -19.93 4.80 -6.62
C SER A 6 -19.08 3.73 -7.28
N SER A 7 -18.43 4.11 -8.39
CA SER A 7 -17.13 3.53 -8.66
C SER A 7 -16.30 3.87 -7.42
N ASP A 8 -16.28 2.93 -6.47
CA ASP A 8 -15.57 2.99 -5.20
C ASP A 8 -14.08 2.87 -5.55
N GLU A 9 -13.58 3.91 -6.21
CA GLU A 9 -12.18 4.10 -6.48
C GLU A 9 -11.57 4.51 -5.15
N GLU A 10 -11.30 3.51 -4.32
CA GLU A 10 -10.54 3.70 -3.11
C GLU A 10 -9.12 4.07 -3.55
N PHE A 11 -8.67 5.26 -3.17
CA PHE A 11 -7.30 5.69 -3.42
C PHE A 11 -6.50 5.65 -2.12
N GLN A 12 -5.31 5.06 -2.16
CA GLN A 12 -4.36 5.08 -1.04
C GLN A 12 -3.03 5.72 -1.48
N PRO A 13 -2.34 6.43 -0.58
CA PRO A 13 -1.03 6.99 -0.90
C PRO A 13 0.02 5.88 -0.99
N CYS A 14 0.87 5.96 -2.01
CA CYS A 14 2.04 5.11 -2.16
C CYS A 14 2.96 5.26 -0.95
N ALA A 15 3.35 4.15 -0.32
CA ALA A 15 4.21 4.16 0.87
C ALA A 15 5.63 4.72 0.61
N ASN A 16 6.10 4.71 -0.65
CA ASN A 16 7.40 5.25 -1.02
C ASN A 16 7.33 6.75 -1.37
N CYS A 17 6.57 7.09 -2.42
CA CYS A 17 6.56 8.44 -3.01
C CYS A 17 5.34 9.29 -2.64
N GLY A 18 4.35 8.74 -1.93
CA GLY A 18 3.12 9.44 -1.53
C GLY A 18 2.09 9.64 -2.65
N LYS A 19 2.35 9.16 -3.87
CA LYS A 19 1.41 9.27 -5.00
C LYS A 19 0.14 8.47 -4.74
N LEU A 20 -1.03 9.05 -5.05
CA LEU A 20 -2.30 8.33 -4.96
C LEU A 20 -2.34 7.15 -5.95
N VAL A 21 -2.61 5.97 -5.42
CA VAL A 21 -2.81 4.70 -6.12
C VAL A 21 -4.25 4.30 -5.97
N ASN A 22 -4.88 3.96 -7.09
CA ASN A 22 -6.19 3.33 -7.07
C ASN A 22 -6.01 1.89 -6.57
N ILE A 23 -6.57 1.58 -5.39
CA ILE A 23 -6.45 0.25 -4.81
C ILE A 23 -7.42 -0.78 -5.44
N SER A 24 -8.40 -0.29 -6.20
CA SER A 24 -9.30 -1.11 -7.01
C SER A 24 -8.61 -1.59 -8.30
N ASP A 25 -7.48 -0.98 -8.69
CA ASP A 25 -6.66 -1.39 -9.83
C ASP A 25 -5.50 -2.32 -9.40
N HIS A 26 -4.84 -3.00 -10.34
CA HIS A 26 -3.77 -3.93 -10.01
C HIS A 26 -2.46 -3.17 -9.72
N HIS A 27 -2.01 -3.21 -8.46
CA HIS A 27 -0.83 -2.50 -8.01
C HIS A 27 -0.01 -3.34 -7.00
N PRO A 28 1.31 -3.11 -6.91
CA PRO A 28 2.15 -3.80 -5.94
C PRO A 28 1.77 -3.43 -4.49
N THR A 29 1.69 -4.43 -3.63
CA THR A 29 1.42 -4.27 -2.20
C THR A 29 2.37 -5.10 -1.36
N VAL A 30 2.72 -4.62 -0.17
CA VAL A 30 3.55 -5.33 0.80
C VAL A 30 2.84 -5.34 2.14
N VAL A 31 2.70 -6.52 2.74
CA VAL A 31 2.17 -6.64 4.10
C VAL A 31 3.33 -6.71 5.08
N VAL A 32 3.49 -5.65 5.87
CA VAL A 32 4.50 -5.58 6.92
C VAL A 32 3.89 -5.93 8.28
N LYS A 33 4.66 -6.63 9.11
CA LYS A 33 4.30 -6.86 10.50
C LYS A 33 4.88 -5.71 11.32
N HIS A 34 4.02 -4.82 11.77
CA HIS A 34 4.37 -3.76 12.69
C HIS A 34 3.97 -4.19 14.09
N GLY A 35 4.94 -4.45 14.97
CA GLY A 35 4.67 -4.83 16.35
C GLY A 35 5.31 -3.87 17.32
N ALA A 36 4.51 -3.19 18.13
CA ALA A 36 5.02 -2.33 19.20
C ALA A 36 5.52 -3.15 20.41
N THR A 37 4.98 -4.35 20.62
CA THR A 37 5.37 -5.26 21.71
C THR A 37 5.27 -6.73 21.28
N ALA A 38 5.91 -7.65 22.01
CA ALA A 38 5.93 -9.08 21.66
C ALA A 38 4.54 -9.77 21.63
N ASN A 39 3.50 -9.13 22.18
CA ASN A 39 2.11 -9.63 22.16
C ASN A 39 1.21 -8.89 21.16
N ASP A 40 1.68 -7.81 20.55
CA ASP A 40 0.87 -6.96 19.67
C ASP A 40 1.59 -6.81 18.33
N VAL A 41 1.13 -7.59 17.35
CA VAL A 41 1.67 -7.60 15.99
C VAL A 41 0.55 -7.23 15.03
N GLU A 42 0.52 -5.97 14.65
CA GLU A 42 -0.39 -5.46 13.64
C GLU A 42 0.16 -5.75 12.24
N ARG A 43 -0.71 -6.13 11.31
CA ARG A 43 -0.35 -6.31 9.91
C ARG A 43 -0.81 -5.08 9.16
N VAL A 44 0.15 -4.32 8.62
CA VAL A 44 -0.13 -3.12 7.83
C VAL A 44 0.13 -3.45 6.37
N THR A 45 -0.89 -3.24 5.53
CA THR A 45 -0.74 -3.36 4.07
C THR A 45 -0.28 -2.02 3.52
N LEU A 46 0.88 -2.01 2.90
CA LEU A 46 1.45 -0.86 2.20
C LEU A 46 1.18 -1.00 0.70
N HIS A 47 0.73 0.08 0.09
CA HIS A 47 0.40 0.15 -1.34
C HIS A 47 1.49 0.91 -2.07
N PHE A 48 1.83 0.48 -3.29
CA PHE A 48 2.89 1.10 -4.10
C PHE A 48 2.36 1.40 -5.50
N CYS A 49 2.81 2.53 -6.08
CA CYS A 49 2.37 2.94 -7.41
C CYS A 49 3.06 2.20 -8.56
N SER A 50 4.16 1.53 -8.29
CA SER A 50 4.97 0.82 -9.26
C SER A 50 5.90 -0.16 -8.54
N GLU A 51 6.37 -1.17 -9.28
CA GLU A 51 7.36 -2.13 -8.76
C GLU A 51 8.68 -1.42 -8.40
N ASP A 52 9.06 -0.39 -9.16
CA ASP A 52 10.21 0.48 -8.87
C ASP A 52 10.11 1.14 -7.48
N CYS A 53 8.94 1.68 -7.13
CA CYS A 53 8.72 2.25 -5.79
C CYS A 53 8.74 1.21 -4.68
N LEU A 54 8.36 -0.04 -4.98
CA LEU A 54 8.47 -1.15 -4.04
C LEU A 54 9.93 -1.59 -3.89
N ASP A 55 10.68 -1.66 -4.99
CA ASP A 55 12.09 -2.02 -5.01
C ASP A 55 12.94 -0.98 -4.26
N GLU A 56 12.75 0.32 -4.50
CA GLU A 56 13.43 1.38 -3.74
C GLU A 56 13.12 1.32 -2.23
N TRP A 57 11.87 0.99 -1.87
CA TRP A 57 11.45 0.89 -0.48
C TRP A 57 12.01 -0.36 0.22
N THR A 58 12.16 -1.48 -0.50
CA THR A 58 12.72 -2.75 0.00
C THR A 58 14.24 -2.88 -0.18
N GLY A 59 14.83 -2.08 -1.06
CA GLY A 59 16.21 -2.18 -1.54
C GLY A 59 17.34 -1.93 -0.54
N PRO A 60 17.20 -1.15 0.56
CA PRO A 60 18.34 -0.93 1.47
C PRO A 60 18.65 -2.12 2.38
N PHE A 61 17.92 -3.24 2.30
CA PHE A 61 18.14 -4.42 3.16
C PHE A 61 19.10 -5.47 2.57
N LEU A 62 19.78 -5.18 1.46
CA LEU A 62 20.65 -6.12 0.72
C LEU A 62 22.10 -5.62 0.47
N ASP A 63 22.66 -4.75 1.33
CA ASP A 63 24.11 -4.46 1.35
C ASP A 63 24.76 -4.93 2.67
#